data_AF-A0A2V0NPW8-F1
#
_entry.id   AF-A0A2V0NPW8-F1
#
_cell.length_a   1.000
_cell.length_b   1.000
_cell.length_c   1.000
_cell.angle_alpha   90.00
_cell.angle_beta   90.00
_cell.angle_gamma   90.00
#
_symmetry.space_group_name_H-M   'P 1'
#
loop_
_entity.id
_entity.type
_entity.pdbx_description
1 polymer ?
#
loop_
_entity_poly.entity_id
_entity_poly.type
_entity_poly.pdbx_seq_one_letter_code
_entity_poly.pdbx_strand_id
1 'polypeptide(L)'
;MEALRPPMLLRRGAVLPRPPVGCPVQRHAARAAAAAPAAALGQQQRRQRVTAAAAAAQGTRSRPLGLRTPLPQRRAPPQTRRVAASVAAESDLDREKGRSYRRTVFYQQEWRNHRSITRYFRHMDGILTSRIVRGLLPPLVCVLLSSYLVCVYETLWLEGTLDSLVPWMPWPDVAVSPEGPFSISTFALSLLLVFRTNSSYDRWCEASTAWNSVVASVGHLARQSCQWLPSDAPEDERIRAGLLRWLRAFPVTLMCNVREEEEQMPVLLQGVLLPEELALVLRSPLPPQTALMMIGSLISSSNMSIESKTHMDESVRIMQDAFEVCEKIVRTPLPLSYSRHTSRFLVAWLTFLPFCAWSELGWATVPVDVILGFFLLGIEEIGVQVEEPCGLLALEHWCTVIDDRITQISNEHHEVLAVQRLCLTAGVASGAANGHAAAEAAAARVPSPEAPPSPRQTVSSR
;
A
#
# COMPACT_ATOMS: atom_id res chain seq x y z
N MET A 1 15.22 -10.86 65.73
CA MET A 1 16.26 -9.99 66.31
C MET A 1 16.52 -8.90 65.29
N GLU A 2 15.65 -7.89 65.31
CA GLU A 2 15.93 -6.52 65.85
C GLU A 2 16.48 -5.63 64.72
N ALA A 3 15.68 -4.72 64.13
CA ALA A 3 15.32 -3.38 64.64
C ALA A 3 16.58 -2.46 64.68
N LEU A 4 16.66 -1.22 64.19
CA LEU A 4 15.75 -0.12 63.85
C LEU A 4 16.54 0.93 62.99
N ARG A 5 15.82 1.84 62.32
CA ARG A 5 16.28 2.97 61.47
C ARG A 5 16.83 4.20 62.31
N PRO A 6 16.87 5.46 61.76
CA PRO A 6 17.90 6.28 61.06
C PRO A 6 18.24 7.55 61.94
N PRO A 7 18.43 8.84 61.50
CA PRO A 7 18.77 9.53 60.23
C PRO A 7 19.88 10.63 60.37
N MET A 8 20.25 11.35 59.29
CA MET A 8 20.52 12.81 59.30
C MET A 8 20.88 13.35 57.89
N LEU A 9 20.48 14.60 57.67
CA LEU A 9 20.28 15.34 56.41
C LEU A 9 21.50 16.19 55.97
N LEU A 10 21.35 16.76 54.76
CA LEU A 10 22.05 17.91 54.12
C LEU A 10 23.23 17.52 53.21
N ARG A 11 23.42 18.05 51.99
CA ARG A 11 22.90 19.26 51.32
C ARG A 11 23.14 19.17 49.80
N ARG A 12 22.34 19.94 49.05
CA ARG A 12 22.36 20.22 47.59
C ARG A 12 23.76 20.46 46.97
N GLY A 13 23.94 20.01 45.72
CA GLY A 13 25.00 20.48 44.83
C GLY A 13 24.87 20.01 43.37
N ALA A 14 24.41 20.91 42.49
CA ALA A 14 24.66 21.05 41.05
C ALA A 14 24.50 19.84 40.10
N VAL A 15 23.42 19.89 39.29
CA VAL A 15 23.29 19.16 38.02
C VAL A 15 24.07 19.92 36.93
N LEU A 16 25.10 19.29 36.37
CA LEU A 16 25.81 19.76 35.17
C LEU A 16 25.02 19.37 33.90
N PRO A 17 24.88 20.26 32.90
CA PRO A 17 24.20 19.92 31.65
C PRO A 17 25.12 19.06 30.75
N ARG A 18 24.58 17.99 30.18
CA ARG A 18 25.24 17.17 29.14
C ARG A 18 25.28 17.94 27.81
N PRO A 19 26.34 17.81 27.00
CA PRO A 19 26.42 18.46 25.69
C PRO A 19 25.52 17.75 24.66
N PRO A 20 25.05 18.46 23.60
CA PRO A 20 24.22 17.86 22.57
C PRO A 20 25.05 17.00 21.61
N VAL A 21 24.50 15.83 21.27
CA VAL A 21 25.00 14.93 20.23
C VAL A 21 24.65 15.55 18.86
N GLY A 22 25.66 15.98 18.11
CA GLY A 22 25.52 16.55 16.77
C GLY A 22 25.26 15.47 15.72
N CYS A 23 24.18 15.64 14.95
CA CYS A 23 23.75 14.77 13.85
C CYS A 23 24.39 15.23 12.52
N PRO A 24 24.91 14.33 11.64
CA PRO A 24 25.61 14.72 10.41
C PRO A 24 24.61 14.93 9.27
N VAL A 25 23.86 16.03 9.26
CA VAL A 25 22.89 16.33 8.16
C VAL A 25 23.10 17.69 7.50
N GLN A 26 23.84 18.62 8.12
CA GLN A 26 23.90 20.01 7.61
C GLN A 26 24.93 20.30 6.50
N ARG A 27 25.81 19.36 6.12
CA ARG A 27 26.80 19.60 5.04
C ARG A 27 26.25 19.36 3.62
N HIS A 28 25.10 18.72 3.45
CA HIS A 28 24.50 18.48 2.12
C HIS A 28 23.53 19.58 1.65
N ALA A 29 22.91 20.33 2.56
CA ALA A 29 21.97 21.39 2.20
C ALA A 29 22.65 22.61 1.54
N ALA A 30 23.88 22.94 1.93
CA ALA A 30 24.61 24.09 1.40
C ALA A 30 25.07 23.91 -0.06
N ARG A 31 25.22 22.67 -0.54
CA ARG A 31 25.58 22.38 -1.95
C ARG A 31 24.38 22.37 -2.91
N ALA A 32 23.16 22.16 -2.40
CA ALA A 32 21.95 22.14 -3.22
C ALA A 32 21.46 23.56 -3.61
N ALA A 33 21.71 24.56 -2.76
CA ALA A 33 21.28 25.94 -3.02
C ALA A 33 22.05 26.64 -4.16
N ALA A 34 23.26 26.18 -4.49
CA ALA A 34 24.08 26.76 -5.57
C ALA A 34 23.74 26.24 -6.99
N ALA A 35 22.92 25.19 -7.11
CA ALA A 35 22.57 24.55 -8.39
C ALA A 35 21.21 24.99 -8.98
N ALA A 36 20.41 25.76 -8.23
CA ALA A 36 19.07 26.17 -8.62
C ALA A 36 18.96 27.06 -9.89
N PRO A 37 19.88 28.01 -10.19
CA PRO A 37 19.68 28.90 -11.33
C PRO A 37 19.97 28.25 -12.71
N ALA A 38 20.71 27.14 -12.76
CA ALA A 38 21.02 26.44 -14.03
C ALA A 38 19.88 25.52 -14.53
N ALA A 39 19.10 24.94 -13.61
CA ALA A 39 17.99 24.05 -13.96
C ALA A 39 16.76 24.81 -14.51
N ALA A 40 16.54 26.05 -14.06
CA ALA A 40 15.42 26.88 -14.50
C ALA A 40 15.53 27.32 -15.97
N LEU A 41 16.74 27.61 -16.45
CA LEU A 41 17.02 27.98 -17.86
C LEU A 41 16.76 26.81 -18.83
N GLY A 42 17.07 25.58 -18.42
CA GLY A 42 16.84 24.38 -19.23
C GLY A 42 15.35 24.03 -19.39
N GLN A 43 14.53 24.27 -18.36
CA GLN A 43 13.08 24.02 -18.41
C GLN A 43 12.34 25.05 -19.29
N GLN A 44 12.78 26.30 -19.30
CA GLN A 44 12.17 27.37 -20.08
C GLN A 44 12.44 27.20 -21.59
N GLN A 45 13.66 26.80 -21.98
CA GLN A 45 13.98 26.46 -23.38
C GLN A 45 13.24 25.21 -23.88
N ARG A 46 12.98 24.22 -23.00
CA ARG A 46 12.23 23.00 -23.35
C ARG A 46 10.74 23.29 -23.55
N ARG A 47 10.14 24.20 -22.76
CA ARG A 47 8.76 24.66 -22.95
C ARG A 47 8.57 25.43 -24.25
N GLN A 48 9.53 26.28 -24.64
CA GLN A 48 9.47 27.03 -25.90
C GLN A 48 9.58 26.14 -27.16
N ARG A 49 10.32 25.03 -27.10
CA ARG A 49 10.41 24.07 -28.22
C ARG A 49 9.12 23.23 -28.40
N VAL A 50 8.43 22.91 -27.31
CA VAL A 50 7.16 22.14 -27.36
C VAL A 50 6.02 23.01 -27.90
N THR A 51 5.96 24.29 -27.53
CA THR A 51 4.94 25.22 -28.07
C THR A 51 5.16 25.56 -29.55
N ALA A 52 6.41 25.66 -30.01
CA ALA A 52 6.73 25.83 -31.43
C ALA A 52 6.37 24.60 -32.29
N ALA A 53 6.55 23.39 -31.76
CA ALA A 53 6.15 22.15 -32.44
C ALA A 53 4.61 21.99 -32.51
N ALA A 54 3.88 22.42 -31.49
CA ALA A 54 2.42 22.40 -31.49
C ALA A 54 1.81 23.43 -32.47
N ALA A 55 2.46 24.59 -32.64
CA ALA A 55 2.03 25.62 -33.61
C ALA A 55 2.27 25.18 -35.08
N ALA A 56 3.31 24.39 -35.35
CA ALA A 56 3.58 23.86 -36.69
C ALA A 56 2.58 22.77 -37.13
N ALA A 57 1.92 22.09 -36.19
CA ALA A 57 0.95 21.02 -36.47
C ALA A 57 -0.48 21.53 -36.80
N GLN A 58 -0.78 22.81 -36.53
CA GLN A 58 -2.12 23.40 -36.77
C GLN A 58 -2.27 24.04 -38.16
N GLY A 59 -1.20 24.08 -38.95
CA GLY A 59 -1.17 24.68 -40.28
C GLY A 59 -1.13 23.66 -41.42
N THR A 60 -2.10 22.73 -41.52
CA THR A 60 -2.27 21.96 -42.76
C THR A 60 -3.72 21.58 -43.00
N ARG A 61 -4.23 22.08 -44.13
CA ARG A 61 -5.62 22.10 -44.60
C ARG A 61 -6.20 20.72 -44.97
N SER A 62 -7.47 20.53 -44.60
CA SER A 62 -8.59 19.88 -45.33
C SER A 62 -8.30 18.86 -46.45
N ARG A 63 -8.76 17.61 -46.25
CA ARG A 63 -9.16 16.66 -47.33
C ARG A 63 -10.26 15.68 -46.85
N PRO A 64 -11.13 15.19 -47.76
CA PRO A 64 -12.48 14.70 -47.43
C PRO A 64 -12.56 13.22 -47.05
N LEU A 65 -13.66 12.87 -46.37
CA LEU A 65 -14.08 11.51 -45.99
C LEU A 65 -14.22 10.56 -47.19
N GLY A 66 -13.59 9.39 -47.12
CA GLY A 66 -13.91 8.24 -47.97
C GLY A 66 -12.87 7.12 -47.87
N LEU A 67 -13.36 5.89 -47.62
CA LEU A 67 -12.70 4.57 -47.59
C LEU A 67 -12.27 4.04 -46.21
N ARG A 68 -13.16 3.22 -45.63
CA ARG A 68 -12.85 2.24 -44.58
C ARG A 68 -11.92 1.16 -45.15
N THR A 69 -10.67 1.14 -44.72
CA THR A 69 -9.77 -0.01 -44.87
C THR A 69 -10.20 -1.11 -43.89
N PRO A 70 -10.37 -2.37 -44.33
CA PRO A 70 -10.64 -3.47 -43.41
C PRO A 70 -9.38 -3.78 -42.59
N LEU A 71 -9.56 -3.96 -41.28
CA LEU A 71 -8.51 -4.39 -40.35
C LEU A 71 -7.90 -5.73 -40.81
N PRO A 72 -6.58 -5.93 -40.69
CA PRO A 72 -5.95 -7.18 -41.08
C PRO A 72 -6.44 -8.33 -40.17
N GLN A 73 -7.01 -9.36 -40.78
CA GLN A 73 -7.40 -10.58 -40.08
C GLN A 73 -6.18 -11.25 -39.43
N ARG A 74 -6.24 -11.41 -38.11
CA ARG A 74 -5.24 -12.08 -37.29
C ARG A 74 -5.22 -13.57 -37.67
N ARG A 75 -4.24 -14.02 -38.46
CA ARG A 75 -4.04 -15.47 -38.75
C ARG A 75 -3.85 -16.22 -37.43
N ALA A 76 -4.66 -17.26 -37.22
CA ALA A 76 -4.53 -18.14 -36.06
C ALA A 76 -3.16 -18.85 -36.07
N PRO A 77 -2.50 -19.01 -34.91
CA PRO A 77 -1.20 -19.68 -34.83
C PRO A 77 -1.33 -21.20 -35.12
N PRO A 78 -0.24 -21.85 -35.57
CA PRO A 78 -0.21 -23.29 -35.90
C PRO A 78 -0.58 -24.18 -34.70
N GLN A 79 -1.14 -25.37 -34.98
CA GLN A 79 -1.78 -26.26 -34.00
C GLN A 79 -0.89 -26.67 -32.80
N THR A 80 0.43 -26.80 -32.99
CA THR A 80 1.38 -27.08 -31.89
C THR A 80 1.48 -25.94 -30.87
N ARG A 81 1.29 -24.69 -31.32
CA ARG A 81 1.22 -23.51 -30.46
C ARG A 81 -0.10 -23.43 -29.67
N ARG A 82 -1.16 -24.12 -30.12
CA ARG A 82 -2.45 -24.16 -29.42
C ARG A 82 -2.43 -25.04 -28.17
N VAL A 83 -1.71 -26.18 -28.20
CA VAL A 83 -1.67 -27.11 -27.06
C VAL A 83 -0.77 -26.59 -25.94
N ALA A 84 0.41 -26.06 -26.27
CA ALA A 84 1.27 -25.41 -25.27
C ALA A 84 0.59 -24.15 -24.68
N ALA A 85 -0.14 -23.40 -25.51
CA ALA A 85 -0.92 -22.27 -25.03
C ALA A 85 -2.14 -22.68 -24.19
N SER A 86 -2.76 -23.84 -24.44
CA SER A 86 -3.91 -24.31 -23.65
C SER A 86 -3.49 -24.80 -22.26
N VAL A 87 -2.37 -25.53 -22.15
CA VAL A 87 -1.83 -25.96 -20.84
C VAL A 87 -1.32 -24.76 -20.04
N ALA A 88 -0.65 -23.80 -20.69
CA ALA A 88 -0.26 -22.54 -20.05
C ALA A 88 -1.48 -21.75 -19.57
N ALA A 89 -2.51 -21.60 -20.41
CA ALA A 89 -3.74 -20.88 -20.05
C ALA A 89 -4.49 -21.53 -18.88
N GLU A 90 -4.56 -22.87 -18.81
CA GLU A 90 -5.17 -23.57 -17.68
C GLU A 90 -4.37 -23.35 -16.38
N SER A 91 -3.03 -23.44 -16.45
CA SER A 91 -2.17 -23.14 -15.30
C SER A 91 -2.26 -21.68 -14.84
N ASP A 92 -2.45 -20.75 -15.77
CA ASP A 92 -2.57 -19.31 -15.49
C ASP A 92 -3.93 -18.98 -14.86
N LEU A 93 -5.02 -19.64 -15.28
CA LEU A 93 -6.33 -19.51 -14.64
C LEU A 93 -6.33 -20.05 -13.20
N ASP A 94 -5.66 -21.17 -12.95
CA ASP A 94 -5.51 -21.72 -11.60
C ASP A 94 -4.64 -20.83 -10.70
N ARG A 95 -3.62 -20.17 -11.28
CA ARG A 95 -2.82 -19.15 -10.60
C ARG A 95 -3.68 -17.95 -10.20
N GLU A 96 -4.51 -17.45 -11.11
CA GLU A 96 -5.38 -16.30 -10.89
C GLU A 96 -6.39 -16.58 -9.76
N LYS A 97 -7.07 -17.74 -9.81
CA LYS A 97 -7.96 -18.20 -8.73
C LYS A 97 -7.23 -18.35 -7.38
N GLY A 98 -5.94 -18.66 -7.41
CA GLY A 98 -5.10 -18.80 -6.22
C GLY A 98 -4.78 -17.49 -5.49
N ARG A 99 -4.95 -16.32 -6.14
CA ARG A 99 -4.64 -15.01 -5.52
C ARG A 99 -5.58 -14.68 -4.37
N SER A 100 -6.86 -15.04 -4.49
CA SER A 100 -7.88 -14.81 -3.44
C SER A 100 -7.52 -15.49 -2.10
N TYR A 101 -6.87 -16.65 -2.12
CA TYR A 101 -6.49 -17.40 -0.91
C TYR A 101 -5.40 -16.73 -0.07
N ARG A 102 -4.74 -15.68 -0.56
CA ARG A 102 -3.61 -15.01 0.12
C ARG A 102 -3.95 -13.69 0.80
N ARG A 103 -5.23 -13.33 0.85
CA ARG A 103 -5.75 -12.13 1.52
C ARG A 103 -5.76 -12.35 3.04
N THR A 104 -4.59 -12.57 3.64
CA THR A 104 -4.45 -12.94 5.06
C THR A 104 -4.28 -11.73 5.97
N VAL A 105 -5.01 -11.71 7.07
CA VAL A 105 -4.84 -10.75 8.16
C VAL A 105 -4.06 -11.44 9.28
N PHE A 106 -3.06 -10.77 9.84
CA PHE A 106 -2.26 -11.30 10.93
C PHE A 106 -2.76 -10.76 12.26
N TYR A 107 -3.41 -11.60 13.07
CA TYR A 107 -3.63 -11.32 14.48
C TYR A 107 -2.45 -11.82 15.31
N GLN A 108 -2.54 -11.65 16.63
CA GLN A 108 -1.45 -11.96 17.54
C GLN A 108 -1.02 -13.44 17.49
N GLN A 109 -1.97 -14.35 17.24
CA GLN A 109 -1.68 -15.78 17.19
C GLN A 109 -0.94 -16.17 15.92
N GLU A 110 -1.29 -15.59 14.78
CA GLU A 110 -0.60 -15.75 13.50
C GLU A 110 0.82 -15.20 13.60
N TRP A 111 1.01 -14.05 14.26
CA TRP A 111 2.36 -13.53 14.57
C TRP A 111 3.17 -14.45 15.48
N ARG A 112 2.54 -15.12 16.45
CA ARG A 112 3.23 -16.15 17.27
C ARG A 112 3.60 -17.35 16.41
N ASN A 113 2.68 -17.85 15.59
CA ASN A 113 2.92 -18.96 14.66
C ASN A 113 4.01 -18.64 13.65
N HIS A 114 4.08 -17.39 13.18
CA HIS A 114 5.08 -16.88 12.26
C HIS A 114 6.45 -16.69 12.92
N ARG A 115 6.53 -16.38 14.21
CA ARG A 115 7.79 -16.30 14.96
C ARG A 115 8.31 -17.67 15.42
N SER A 116 7.46 -18.69 15.42
CA SER A 116 7.84 -20.04 15.86
C SER A 116 8.92 -20.67 14.96
N ILE A 117 9.87 -21.39 15.55
CA ILE A 117 10.91 -22.14 14.81
C ILE A 117 10.28 -23.27 13.98
N THR A 118 9.17 -23.85 14.48
CA THR A 118 8.40 -24.89 13.77
C THR A 118 7.88 -24.44 12.40
N ARG A 119 7.85 -23.12 12.15
CA ARG A 119 7.51 -22.54 10.85
C ARG A 119 8.36 -23.11 9.71
N TYR A 120 9.66 -23.31 9.91
CA TYR A 120 10.54 -23.81 8.85
C TYR A 120 10.09 -25.19 8.38
N PHE A 121 9.83 -26.10 9.32
CA PHE A 121 9.35 -27.45 9.01
C PHE A 121 7.96 -27.45 8.38
N ARG A 122 7.02 -26.64 8.90
CA ARG A 122 5.68 -26.50 8.32
C ARG A 122 5.71 -25.95 6.89
N HIS A 123 6.63 -25.03 6.60
CA HIS A 123 6.79 -24.51 5.24
C HIS A 123 7.46 -25.52 4.31
N MET A 124 8.36 -26.37 4.81
CA MET A 124 8.97 -27.46 4.03
C MET A 124 7.93 -28.51 3.61
N ASP A 125 7.05 -28.92 4.52
CA ASP A 125 6.01 -29.93 4.27
C ASP A 125 5.05 -29.53 3.12
N GLY A 126 4.83 -28.22 2.96
CA GLY A 126 3.94 -27.66 1.93
C GLY A 126 4.60 -27.28 0.60
N ILE A 127 5.91 -27.46 0.41
CA ILE A 127 6.59 -26.95 -0.81
C ILE A 127 5.96 -27.53 -2.07
N LEU A 128 5.89 -28.86 -2.18
CA LEU A 128 5.46 -29.53 -3.41
C LEU A 128 3.94 -29.44 -3.65
N THR A 129 3.18 -29.07 -2.63
CA THR A 129 1.72 -28.90 -2.72
C THR A 129 1.30 -27.46 -3.01
N SER A 130 2.22 -26.50 -2.85
CA SER A 130 1.94 -25.09 -3.07
C SER A 130 1.64 -24.78 -4.54
N ARG A 131 0.61 -23.95 -4.76
CA ARG A 131 0.16 -23.55 -6.10
C ARG A 131 1.22 -22.77 -6.88
N ILE A 132 2.10 -22.05 -6.18
CA ILE A 132 3.26 -21.36 -6.79
C ILE A 132 4.11 -22.39 -7.53
N VAL A 133 4.40 -23.52 -6.87
CA VAL A 133 5.26 -24.57 -7.40
C VAL A 133 4.62 -25.26 -8.61
N ARG A 134 3.30 -25.47 -8.56
CA ARG A 134 2.55 -25.99 -9.72
C ARG A 134 2.58 -25.03 -10.90
N GLY A 135 2.48 -23.72 -10.65
CA GLY A 135 2.63 -22.70 -11.70
C GLY A 135 4.03 -22.67 -12.32
N LEU A 136 5.06 -22.97 -11.52
CA LEU A 136 6.45 -23.05 -11.98
C LEU A 136 6.79 -24.38 -12.66
N LEU A 137 5.87 -25.36 -12.70
CA LEU A 137 6.14 -26.67 -13.28
C LEU A 137 6.55 -26.60 -14.77
N PRO A 138 5.90 -25.82 -15.65
CA PRO A 138 6.32 -25.75 -17.05
C PRO A 138 7.77 -25.28 -17.27
N PRO A 139 8.24 -24.14 -16.71
CA PRO A 139 9.64 -23.75 -16.86
C PRO A 139 10.61 -24.70 -16.14
N LEU A 140 10.22 -25.32 -15.03
CA LEU A 140 11.06 -26.32 -14.35
C LEU A 140 11.23 -27.61 -15.17
N VAL A 141 10.18 -28.04 -15.87
CA VAL A 141 10.28 -29.17 -16.82
C VAL A 141 11.23 -28.82 -17.96
N CYS A 142 11.22 -27.59 -18.47
CA CYS A 142 12.20 -27.17 -19.47
C CYS A 142 13.64 -27.26 -18.94
N VAL A 143 13.90 -26.80 -17.71
CA VAL A 143 15.21 -26.91 -17.06
C VAL A 143 15.61 -28.37 -16.89
N LEU A 144 14.70 -29.21 -16.39
CA LEU A 144 14.92 -30.65 -16.23
C LEU A 144 15.29 -31.30 -17.57
N LEU A 145 14.54 -31.00 -18.63
CA LEU A 145 14.79 -31.54 -19.97
C LEU A 145 16.12 -31.04 -20.52
N SER A 146 16.46 -29.76 -20.41
CA SER A 146 17.76 -29.25 -20.88
C SER A 146 18.91 -29.90 -20.12
N SER A 147 18.82 -30.01 -18.79
CA SER A 147 19.88 -30.62 -17.98
C SER A 147 20.03 -32.10 -18.25
N TYR A 148 18.91 -32.82 -18.38
CA TYR A 148 18.92 -34.24 -18.75
C TYR A 148 19.54 -34.47 -20.12
N LEU A 149 19.16 -33.68 -21.13
CA LEU A 149 19.71 -33.81 -22.49
C LEU A 149 21.21 -33.55 -22.54
N VAL A 150 21.71 -32.54 -21.83
CA VAL A 150 23.16 -32.27 -21.74
C VAL A 150 23.88 -33.42 -21.04
N CYS A 151 23.37 -33.91 -19.91
CA CYS A 151 23.99 -35.03 -19.19
C CYS A 151 24.03 -36.31 -20.04
N VAL A 152 22.95 -36.61 -20.77
CA VAL A 152 22.90 -37.76 -21.69
C VAL A 152 23.90 -37.59 -22.82
N TYR A 153 23.94 -36.42 -23.46
CA TYR A 153 24.88 -36.13 -24.54
C TYR A 153 26.33 -36.34 -24.10
N GLU A 154 26.71 -35.72 -22.99
CA GLU A 154 28.07 -35.79 -22.45
C GLU A 154 28.45 -37.20 -21.99
N THR A 155 27.51 -37.95 -21.40
CA THR A 155 27.76 -39.36 -21.05
C THR A 155 28.04 -40.20 -22.30
N LEU A 156 27.20 -40.06 -23.34
CA LEU A 156 27.37 -40.80 -24.58
C LEU A 156 28.67 -40.43 -25.32
N TRP A 157 29.07 -39.16 -25.23
CA TRP A 157 30.34 -38.65 -25.76
C TRP A 157 31.54 -39.25 -25.02
N LEU A 158 31.56 -39.21 -23.69
CA LEU A 158 32.64 -39.77 -22.86
C LEU A 158 32.80 -41.29 -23.04
N GLU A 159 31.70 -42.01 -23.24
CA GLU A 159 31.73 -43.47 -23.51
C GLU A 159 32.16 -43.81 -24.95
N GLY A 160 32.36 -42.82 -25.82
CA GLY A 160 32.70 -43.02 -27.24
C GLY A 160 31.57 -43.66 -28.06
N THR A 161 30.36 -43.77 -27.49
CA THR A 161 29.20 -44.36 -28.18
C THR A 161 28.75 -43.49 -29.35
N LEU A 162 28.86 -42.16 -29.23
CA LEU A 162 28.55 -41.23 -30.33
C LEU A 162 29.47 -41.46 -31.54
N ASP A 163 30.77 -41.70 -31.30
CA ASP A 163 31.73 -42.02 -32.35
C ASP A 163 31.42 -43.37 -33.00
N SER A 164 30.90 -44.33 -32.23
CA SER A 164 30.49 -45.64 -32.77
C SER A 164 29.22 -45.57 -33.62
N LEU A 165 28.26 -44.69 -33.26
CA LEU A 165 26.99 -44.53 -33.97
C LEU A 165 27.14 -43.68 -35.23
N VAL A 166 27.96 -42.63 -35.18
CA VAL A 166 28.19 -41.71 -36.29
C VAL A 166 29.70 -41.44 -36.43
N PRO A 167 30.46 -42.36 -37.05
CA PRO A 167 31.93 -42.28 -37.09
C PRO A 167 32.49 -41.13 -37.93
N TRP A 168 31.68 -40.54 -38.81
CA TRP A 168 32.10 -39.48 -39.72
C TRP A 168 31.97 -38.07 -39.12
N MET A 169 31.35 -37.92 -37.95
CA MET A 169 31.10 -36.62 -37.31
C MET A 169 32.00 -36.44 -36.09
N PRO A 170 32.84 -35.38 -36.02
CA PRO A 170 33.58 -35.04 -34.81
C PRO A 170 32.63 -34.38 -33.81
N TRP A 171 32.15 -35.16 -32.85
CA TRP A 171 31.26 -34.66 -31.80
C TRP A 171 32.04 -33.70 -30.87
N PRO A 172 31.62 -32.43 -30.73
CA PRO A 172 32.31 -31.49 -29.87
C PRO A 172 32.03 -31.79 -28.39
N ASP A 173 33.01 -31.53 -27.53
CA ASP A 173 32.75 -31.33 -26.10
C ASP A 173 31.88 -30.09 -25.93
N VAL A 174 30.72 -30.26 -25.31
CA VAL A 174 29.71 -29.20 -25.14
C VAL A 174 29.80 -28.61 -23.73
N ALA A 175 30.59 -29.23 -22.84
CA ALA A 175 30.87 -28.69 -21.52
C ALA A 175 31.68 -27.39 -21.63
N VAL A 176 31.22 -26.36 -20.91
CA VAL A 176 31.84 -25.04 -20.87
C VAL A 176 32.47 -24.84 -19.49
N SER A 177 33.70 -24.32 -19.43
CA SER A 177 34.33 -24.05 -18.16
C SER A 177 33.53 -23.01 -17.33
N PRO A 178 33.31 -23.26 -16.02
CA PRO A 178 32.53 -22.37 -15.17
C PRO A 178 33.21 -21.01 -14.92
N GLU A 179 34.54 -20.93 -15.09
CA GLU A 179 35.35 -19.71 -14.91
C GLU A 179 35.15 -18.63 -16.00
N GLY A 180 34.20 -18.84 -16.92
CA GLY A 180 33.95 -17.96 -18.06
C GLY A 180 32.80 -16.94 -17.87
N PRO A 181 32.09 -16.56 -18.95
CA PRO A 181 31.04 -15.54 -18.92
C PRO A 181 29.86 -15.90 -18.01
N PHE A 182 29.69 -17.18 -17.69
CA PHE A 182 28.64 -17.67 -16.81
C PHE A 182 28.76 -17.09 -15.39
N SER A 183 29.97 -17.01 -14.84
CA SER A 183 30.23 -16.42 -13.51
C SER A 183 29.81 -14.95 -13.42
N ILE A 184 30.21 -14.13 -14.40
CA ILE A 184 29.86 -12.70 -14.45
C ILE A 184 28.34 -12.52 -14.62
N SER A 185 27.72 -13.37 -15.44
CA SER A 185 26.27 -13.33 -15.67
C SER A 185 25.46 -13.68 -14.42
N THR A 186 25.99 -14.53 -13.53
CA THR A 186 25.34 -14.93 -12.27
C THR A 186 25.17 -13.72 -11.34
N PHE A 187 26.23 -12.91 -11.19
CA PHE A 187 26.16 -11.68 -10.41
C PHE A 187 25.13 -10.71 -11.01
N ALA A 188 25.17 -10.49 -12.32
CA ALA A 188 24.21 -9.62 -13.01
C ALA A 188 22.76 -10.08 -12.83
N LEU A 189 22.50 -11.39 -12.96
CA LEU A 189 21.18 -11.98 -12.78
C LEU A 189 20.66 -11.78 -11.35
N SER A 190 21.51 -12.04 -10.35
CA SER A 190 21.14 -11.88 -8.93
C SER A 190 20.71 -10.44 -8.62
N LEU A 191 21.45 -9.45 -9.13
CA LEU A 191 21.18 -8.04 -8.95
C LEU A 191 19.90 -7.58 -9.68
N LEU A 192 19.65 -8.12 -10.88
CA LEU A 192 18.39 -7.87 -11.59
C LEU A 192 17.16 -8.44 -10.85
N LEU A 193 17.28 -9.62 -10.25
CA LEU A 193 16.20 -10.22 -9.44
C LEU A 193 15.92 -9.42 -8.17
N VAL A 194 16.97 -8.97 -7.47
CA VAL A 194 16.84 -8.13 -6.27
C VAL A 194 16.18 -6.79 -6.60
N PHE A 195 16.64 -6.10 -7.66
CA PHE A 195 16.02 -4.84 -8.04
C PHE A 195 14.55 -5.00 -8.44
N ARG A 196 14.20 -6.11 -9.13
CA ARG A 196 12.82 -6.42 -9.50
C ARG A 196 11.92 -6.61 -8.29
N THR A 197 12.37 -7.41 -7.33
CA THR A 197 11.62 -7.67 -6.11
C THR A 197 11.50 -6.42 -5.25
N ASN A 198 12.54 -5.59 -5.16
CA ASN A 198 12.48 -4.32 -4.43
C ASN A 198 11.48 -3.34 -5.05
N SER A 199 11.52 -3.14 -6.38
CA SER A 199 10.55 -2.25 -7.05
C SER A 199 9.11 -2.73 -6.91
N SER A 200 8.89 -4.05 -6.86
CA SER A 200 7.57 -4.62 -6.61
C SER A 200 7.13 -4.36 -5.17
N TYR A 201 8.04 -4.53 -4.20
CA TYR A 201 7.78 -4.25 -2.79
C TYR A 201 7.47 -2.76 -2.52
N ASP A 202 8.15 -1.84 -3.20
CA ASP A 202 7.87 -0.40 -3.11
C ASP A 202 6.43 -0.08 -3.53
N ARG A 203 5.94 -0.71 -4.60
CA ARG A 203 4.53 -0.59 -5.03
C ARG A 203 3.56 -1.17 -4.00
N TRP A 204 3.91 -2.29 -3.37
CA TRP A 204 3.11 -2.85 -2.29
C TRP A 204 3.02 -1.91 -1.09
N CYS A 205 4.13 -1.27 -0.72
CA CYS A 205 4.13 -0.25 0.32
C CYS A 205 3.28 0.97 -0.06
N GLU A 206 3.36 1.44 -1.31
CA GLU A 206 2.56 2.56 -1.83
C GLU A 206 1.06 2.25 -1.74
N ALA A 207 0.62 1.07 -2.19
CA ALA A 207 -0.77 0.63 -2.11
C ALA A 207 -1.27 0.52 -0.67
N SER A 208 -0.48 -0.13 0.20
CA SER A 208 -0.83 -0.27 1.63
C SER A 208 -0.95 1.09 2.31
N THR A 209 -0.05 2.03 1.99
CA THR A 209 -0.10 3.40 2.52
C THR A 209 -1.35 4.15 2.04
N ALA A 210 -1.72 4.03 0.75
CA ALA A 210 -2.93 4.64 0.22
C ALA A 210 -4.20 4.12 0.93
N TRP A 211 -4.31 2.80 1.15
CA TRP A 211 -5.44 2.21 1.88
C TRP A 211 -5.49 2.62 3.35
N ASN A 212 -4.34 2.77 4.02
CA ASN A 212 -4.29 3.35 5.36
C ASN A 212 -4.81 4.78 5.38
N SER A 213 -4.46 5.61 4.38
CA SER A 213 -4.99 6.97 4.23
C SER A 213 -6.51 6.98 4.05
N VAL A 214 -7.07 6.05 3.26
CA VAL A 214 -8.53 5.89 3.14
C VAL A 214 -9.19 5.63 4.49
N VAL A 215 -8.66 4.67 5.26
CA VAL A 215 -9.23 4.30 6.58
C VAL A 215 -9.17 5.46 7.57
N ALA A 216 -8.05 6.20 7.58
CA ALA A 216 -7.87 7.36 8.43
C ALA A 216 -8.85 8.47 8.05
N SER A 217 -8.89 8.87 6.77
CA SER A 217 -9.72 9.99 6.30
C SER A 217 -11.21 9.70 6.39
N VAL A 218 -11.65 8.46 6.11
CA VAL A 218 -13.04 8.05 6.32
C VAL A 218 -13.42 8.15 7.81
N GLY A 219 -12.55 7.69 8.71
CA GLY A 219 -12.78 7.82 10.15
C GLY A 219 -12.83 9.28 10.61
N HIS A 220 -11.95 10.13 10.06
CA HIS A 220 -11.96 11.57 10.35
C HIS A 220 -13.27 12.23 9.91
N LEU A 221 -13.73 11.97 8.67
CA LEU A 221 -14.99 12.49 8.15
C LEU A 221 -16.20 11.96 8.93
N ALA A 222 -16.21 10.68 9.30
CA ALA A 222 -17.28 10.11 10.10
C ALA A 222 -17.38 10.84 11.45
N ARG A 223 -16.25 11.01 12.15
CA ARG A 223 -16.19 11.77 13.41
C ARG A 223 -16.62 13.22 13.23
N GLN A 224 -16.10 13.92 12.21
CA GLN A 224 -16.46 15.31 11.92
C GLN A 224 -17.95 15.46 11.61
N SER A 225 -18.52 14.52 10.86
CA SER A 225 -19.95 14.53 10.53
C SER A 225 -20.82 14.39 11.78
N CYS A 226 -20.44 13.54 12.74
CA CYS A 226 -21.13 13.44 14.02
C CYS A 226 -20.95 14.71 14.87
N GLN A 227 -19.76 15.32 14.91
CA GLN A 227 -19.48 16.41 15.85
C GLN A 227 -19.88 17.80 15.35
N TRP A 228 -19.81 18.05 14.04
CA TRP A 228 -19.93 19.39 13.48
C TRP A 228 -21.28 19.64 12.81
N LEU A 229 -22.00 18.60 12.40
CA LEU A 229 -23.38 18.79 11.96
C LEU A 229 -24.28 19.08 13.17
N PRO A 230 -25.10 20.14 13.11
CA PRO A 230 -26.10 20.42 14.13
C PRO A 230 -27.03 19.21 14.31
N SER A 231 -27.41 18.91 15.55
CA SER A 231 -28.34 17.80 15.86
C SER A 231 -29.79 18.26 16.00
N ASP A 232 -30.06 19.54 15.80
CA ASP A 232 -31.35 20.15 16.14
C ASP A 232 -32.37 20.07 14.99
N ALA A 233 -31.89 19.95 13.74
CA ALA A 233 -32.73 19.89 12.55
C ALA A 233 -32.81 18.47 11.97
N PRO A 234 -34.01 17.99 11.57
CA PRO A 234 -34.17 16.66 10.95
C PRO A 234 -33.47 16.55 9.60
N GLU A 235 -33.16 17.66 8.92
CA GLU A 235 -32.40 17.67 7.68
C GLU A 235 -30.92 17.33 7.90
N ASP A 236 -30.31 17.89 8.94
CA ASP A 236 -28.90 17.62 9.26
C ASP A 236 -28.69 16.17 9.71
N GLU A 237 -29.68 15.56 10.40
CA GLU A 237 -29.71 14.12 10.70
C GLU A 237 -29.68 13.28 9.41
N ARG A 238 -30.49 13.65 8.41
CA ARG A 238 -30.53 12.96 7.12
C ARG A 238 -29.21 13.10 6.35
N ILE A 239 -28.59 14.29 6.38
CA ILE A 239 -27.28 14.53 5.77
C ILE A 239 -26.21 13.70 6.48
N ARG A 240 -26.18 13.67 7.82
CA ARG A 240 -25.27 12.82 8.58
C ARG A 240 -25.46 11.34 8.25
N ALA A 241 -26.70 10.85 8.27
CA ALA A 241 -26.97 9.46 7.89
C ALA A 241 -26.52 9.15 6.44
N GLY A 242 -26.75 10.07 5.51
CA GLY A 242 -26.26 9.98 4.13
C GLY A 242 -24.74 9.92 4.05
N LEU A 243 -24.03 10.83 4.72
CA LEU A 243 -22.57 10.85 4.79
C LEU A 243 -22.04 9.53 5.33
N LEU A 244 -22.57 9.04 6.44
CA LEU A 244 -22.13 7.78 7.05
C LEU A 244 -22.40 6.57 6.16
N ARG A 245 -23.46 6.56 5.32
CA ARG A 245 -23.67 5.51 4.31
C ARG A 245 -22.65 5.60 3.17
N TRP A 246 -22.43 6.78 2.61
CA TRP A 246 -21.47 6.96 1.51
C TRP A 246 -20.01 6.77 1.93
N LEU A 247 -19.67 7.10 3.18
CA LEU A 247 -18.36 6.82 3.78
C LEU A 247 -18.10 5.32 3.95
N ARG A 248 -19.14 4.51 4.17
CA ARG A 248 -19.05 3.03 4.13
C ARG A 248 -18.96 2.50 2.70
N ALA A 249 -19.71 3.11 1.77
CA ALA A 249 -19.76 2.66 0.38
C ALA A 249 -18.47 2.95 -0.40
N PHE A 250 -17.83 4.11 -0.17
CA PHE A 250 -16.60 4.50 -0.86
C PHE A 250 -15.50 3.42 -0.87
N PRO A 251 -15.02 2.89 0.27
CA PRO A 251 -13.96 1.87 0.27
C PRO A 251 -14.38 0.58 -0.45
N VAL A 252 -15.67 0.20 -0.38
CA VAL A 252 -16.19 -0.97 -1.11
C VAL A 252 -16.16 -0.73 -2.62
N THR A 253 -16.63 0.44 -3.08
CA THR A 253 -16.57 0.80 -4.50
C THR A 253 -15.14 0.86 -5.00
N LEU A 254 -14.21 1.42 -4.21
CA LEU A 254 -12.79 1.50 -4.51
C LEU A 254 -12.17 0.10 -4.64
N MET A 255 -12.45 -0.79 -3.69
CA MET A 255 -11.98 -2.17 -3.71
C MET A 255 -12.43 -2.89 -4.98
N CYS A 256 -13.74 -2.86 -5.28
CA CYS A 256 -14.28 -3.55 -6.44
C CYS A 256 -13.72 -2.98 -7.75
N ASN A 257 -13.55 -1.65 -7.85
CA ASN A 257 -12.99 -0.99 -9.04
C ASN A 257 -11.52 -1.38 -9.28
N VAL A 258 -10.71 -1.38 -8.22
CA VAL A 258 -9.27 -1.68 -8.29
C VAL A 258 -9.01 -3.17 -8.57
N ARG A 259 -9.97 -4.04 -8.24
CA ARG A 259 -9.87 -5.48 -8.48
C ARG A 259 -10.63 -5.97 -9.72
N GLU A 260 -11.31 -5.07 -10.43
CA GLU A 260 -12.19 -5.43 -11.55
C GLU A 260 -13.29 -6.44 -11.13
N GLU A 261 -13.72 -6.39 -9.86
CA GLU A 261 -14.74 -7.26 -9.24
C GLU A 261 -16.14 -6.57 -9.25
N GLU A 262 -16.51 -5.92 -10.36
CA GLU A 262 -17.74 -5.11 -10.46
C GLU A 262 -19.03 -5.90 -10.19
N GLU A 263 -19.04 -7.19 -10.53
CA GLU A 263 -20.18 -8.09 -10.30
C GLU A 263 -20.53 -8.27 -8.82
N GLN A 264 -19.55 -8.10 -7.92
CA GLN A 264 -19.75 -8.25 -6.47
C GLN A 264 -20.30 -6.98 -5.81
N MET A 265 -20.15 -5.83 -6.48
CA MET A 265 -20.50 -4.52 -5.94
C MET A 265 -21.98 -4.40 -5.51
N PRO A 266 -22.98 -4.87 -6.28
CA PRO A 266 -24.38 -4.82 -5.86
C PRO A 266 -24.65 -5.57 -4.55
N VAL A 267 -24.02 -6.74 -4.39
CA VAL A 267 -24.20 -7.60 -3.22
C VAL A 267 -23.56 -6.98 -1.98
N LEU A 268 -22.36 -6.43 -2.13
CA LEU A 268 -21.61 -5.83 -1.01
C LEU A 268 -22.20 -4.49 -0.54
N LEU A 269 -22.83 -3.73 -1.43
CA LEU A 269 -23.46 -2.44 -1.09
C LEU A 269 -24.93 -2.56 -0.70
N GLN A 270 -25.53 -3.75 -0.86
CA GLN A 270 -26.91 -3.99 -0.45
C GLN A 270 -27.04 -3.85 1.07
N GLY A 271 -27.96 -2.97 1.51
CA GLY A 271 -28.14 -2.66 2.93
C GLY A 271 -27.19 -1.58 3.47
N VAL A 272 -26.15 -1.20 2.73
CA VAL A 272 -25.30 -0.02 3.04
C VAL A 272 -25.88 1.24 2.40
N LEU A 273 -26.21 1.17 1.11
CA LEU A 273 -26.82 2.26 0.35
C LEU A 273 -28.33 2.07 0.19
N LEU A 274 -29.06 3.19 0.04
CA LEU A 274 -30.46 3.16 -0.39
C LEU A 274 -30.57 2.64 -1.84
N PRO A 275 -31.71 2.08 -2.26
CA PRO A 275 -31.88 1.55 -3.62
C PRO A 275 -31.57 2.57 -4.73
N GLU A 276 -31.94 3.83 -4.53
CA GLU A 276 -31.66 4.92 -5.47
C GLU A 276 -30.17 5.29 -5.51
N GLU A 277 -29.53 5.32 -4.34
CA GLU A 277 -28.08 5.56 -4.20
C GLU A 277 -27.30 4.44 -4.89
N LEU A 278 -27.69 3.17 -4.69
CA LEU A 278 -27.08 2.03 -5.34
C LEU A 278 -27.24 2.07 -6.86
N ALA A 279 -28.44 2.42 -7.36
CA ALA A 279 -28.68 2.56 -8.80
C ALA A 279 -27.86 3.71 -9.45
N LEU A 280 -27.45 4.71 -8.67
CA LEU A 280 -26.53 5.76 -9.12
C LEU A 280 -25.09 5.24 -9.22
N VAL A 281 -24.65 4.41 -8.28
CA VAL A 281 -23.31 3.80 -8.30
C VAL A 281 -23.17 2.82 -9.47
N LEU A 282 -24.15 1.94 -9.66
CA LEU A 282 -24.10 0.88 -10.68
C LEU A 282 -24.20 1.40 -12.12
N ARG A 283 -24.75 2.60 -12.34
CA ARG A 283 -24.74 3.24 -13.68
C ARG A 283 -23.44 3.98 -13.98
N SER A 284 -22.62 4.23 -12.96
CA SER A 284 -21.45 5.08 -13.10
C SER A 284 -20.31 4.32 -13.76
N PRO A 285 -19.59 4.93 -14.72
CA PRO A 285 -18.37 4.34 -15.26
C PRO A 285 -17.20 4.37 -14.26
N LEU A 286 -17.30 5.18 -13.20
CA LEU A 286 -16.29 5.28 -12.16
C LEU A 286 -16.94 5.38 -10.77
N PRO A 287 -17.44 4.25 -10.24
CA PRO A 287 -18.16 4.19 -8.96
C PRO A 287 -17.50 4.90 -7.76
N PRO A 288 -16.17 4.79 -7.54
CA PRO A 288 -15.50 5.45 -6.42
C PRO A 288 -15.56 6.98 -6.52
N GLN A 289 -15.41 7.51 -7.74
CA GLN A 289 -15.50 8.95 -7.99
C GLN A 289 -16.92 9.46 -7.73
N THR A 290 -17.94 8.69 -8.13
CA THR A 290 -19.34 9.03 -7.84
C THR A 290 -19.61 9.05 -6.33
N ALA A 291 -19.06 8.11 -5.56
CA ALA A 291 -19.16 8.13 -4.11
C ALA A 291 -18.52 9.41 -3.51
N LEU A 292 -17.33 9.80 -3.97
CA LEU A 292 -16.68 11.05 -3.53
C LEU A 292 -17.49 12.30 -3.89
N MET A 293 -18.07 12.35 -5.09
CA MET A 293 -18.96 13.44 -5.51
C MET A 293 -20.21 13.54 -4.62
N MET A 294 -20.81 12.41 -4.26
CA MET A 294 -21.95 12.37 -3.36
C MET A 294 -21.60 12.84 -1.95
N ILE A 295 -20.44 12.43 -1.42
CA ILE A 295 -19.92 12.91 -0.13
C ILE A 295 -19.73 14.44 -0.17
N GLY A 296 -19.06 14.96 -1.19
CA GLY A 296 -18.84 16.40 -1.37
C GLY A 296 -20.15 17.18 -1.51
N SER A 297 -21.12 16.66 -2.27
CA SER A 297 -22.44 17.28 -2.41
C SER A 297 -23.17 17.37 -1.07
N LEU A 298 -23.15 16.30 -0.26
CA LEU A 298 -23.78 16.29 1.07
C LEU A 298 -23.12 17.28 2.03
N ILE A 299 -21.79 17.37 2.02
CA ILE A 299 -21.05 18.39 2.80
C ILE A 299 -21.45 19.80 2.36
N SER A 300 -21.51 20.05 1.04
CA SER A 300 -21.90 21.35 0.49
C SER A 300 -23.31 21.78 0.90
N SER A 301 -24.27 20.84 0.88
CA SER A 301 -25.67 21.08 1.24
C SER A 301 -25.94 21.21 2.75
N SER A 302 -24.98 20.88 3.62
CA SER A 302 -25.14 20.98 5.08
C SER A 302 -25.22 22.44 5.57
N ASN A 303 -25.82 22.65 6.74
CA ASN A 303 -25.88 23.97 7.38
C ASN A 303 -24.63 24.32 8.22
N MET A 304 -23.48 23.72 7.91
CA MET A 304 -22.22 23.97 8.62
C MET A 304 -21.55 25.28 8.19
N SER A 305 -20.65 25.81 9.03
CA SER A 305 -19.80 26.95 8.67
C SER A 305 -18.88 26.62 7.49
N ILE A 306 -18.51 27.65 6.71
CA ILE A 306 -17.59 27.50 5.58
C ILE A 306 -16.25 26.89 6.05
N GLU A 307 -15.75 27.31 7.21
CA GLU A 307 -14.53 26.76 7.82
C GLU A 307 -14.63 25.24 8.07
N SER A 308 -15.74 24.77 8.64
CA SER A 308 -15.97 23.34 8.87
C SER A 308 -16.04 22.56 7.56
N LYS A 309 -16.72 23.13 6.56
CA LYS A 309 -16.80 22.53 5.21
C LYS A 309 -15.43 22.42 4.57
N THR A 310 -14.58 23.45 4.65
CA THR A 310 -13.20 23.42 4.15
C THR A 310 -12.36 22.34 4.83
N HIS A 311 -12.49 22.16 6.14
CA HIS A 311 -11.78 21.10 6.85
C HIS A 311 -12.25 19.68 6.47
N MET A 312 -13.54 19.50 6.18
CA MET A 312 -14.05 18.23 5.69
C MET A 312 -13.62 17.97 4.24
N ASP A 313 -13.63 19.00 3.40
CA ASP A 313 -13.18 18.92 2.01
C ASP A 313 -11.71 18.48 1.90
N GLU A 314 -10.84 18.93 2.82
CA GLU A 314 -9.45 18.43 2.89
C GLU A 314 -9.38 16.92 3.13
N SER A 315 -10.29 16.36 3.94
CA SER A 315 -10.35 14.90 4.15
C SER A 315 -10.85 14.17 2.90
N VAL A 316 -11.81 14.76 2.17
CA VAL A 316 -12.27 14.25 0.86
C VAL A 316 -11.13 14.29 -0.16
N ARG A 317 -10.33 15.37 -0.18
CA ARG A 317 -9.13 15.50 -1.01
C ARG A 317 -8.14 14.37 -0.74
N ILE A 318 -7.87 14.03 0.52
CA ILE A 318 -6.99 12.90 0.87
C ILE A 318 -7.57 11.55 0.38
N MET A 319 -8.88 11.37 0.43
CA MET A 319 -9.53 10.17 -0.12
C MET A 319 -9.41 10.09 -1.64
N GLN A 320 -9.56 11.23 -2.33
CA GLN A 320 -9.34 11.36 -3.77
C GLN A 320 -7.89 11.04 -4.14
N ASP A 321 -6.91 11.62 -3.44
CA ASP A 321 -5.48 11.36 -3.65
C ASP A 321 -5.17 9.86 -3.49
N ALA A 322 -5.74 9.20 -2.47
CA ALA A 322 -5.55 7.77 -2.25
C ALA A 322 -6.20 6.90 -3.35
N PHE A 323 -7.39 7.29 -3.83
CA PHE A 323 -8.03 6.64 -4.98
C PHE A 323 -7.17 6.73 -6.24
N GLU A 324 -6.62 7.90 -6.53
CA GLU A 324 -5.75 8.13 -7.69
C GLU A 324 -4.45 7.30 -7.61
N VAL A 325 -3.87 7.18 -6.41
CA VAL A 325 -2.72 6.28 -6.18
C VAL A 325 -3.10 4.83 -6.47
N CYS A 326 -4.27 4.35 -6.03
CA CYS A 326 -4.72 3.00 -6.33
C CYS A 326 -4.95 2.79 -7.84
N GLU A 327 -5.56 3.74 -8.55
CA GLU A 327 -5.71 3.65 -10.01
C GLU A 327 -4.36 3.63 -10.73
N LYS A 328 -3.42 4.49 -10.30
CA LYS A 328 -2.06 4.52 -10.84
C LYS A 328 -1.39 3.15 -10.67
N ILE A 329 -1.47 2.55 -9.48
CA ILE A 329 -0.85 1.27 -9.19
C ILE A 329 -1.42 0.16 -10.07
N VAL A 330 -2.73 0.12 -10.32
CA VAL A 330 -3.33 -0.91 -11.17
C VAL A 330 -3.02 -0.68 -12.65
N ARG A 331 -3.18 0.56 -13.14
CA ARG A 331 -3.08 0.87 -14.58
C ARG A 331 -1.65 1.08 -15.07
N THR A 332 -0.71 1.36 -14.18
CA THR A 332 0.69 1.66 -14.53
C THR A 332 1.63 0.58 -13.98
N PRO A 333 1.81 -0.54 -14.69
CA PRO A 333 2.76 -1.57 -14.28
C PRO A 333 4.21 -1.08 -14.36
N LEU A 334 5.15 -1.86 -13.81
CA LEU A 334 6.56 -1.59 -14.03
C LEU A 334 6.85 -1.63 -15.54
N PRO A 335 7.83 -0.86 -16.04
CA PRO A 335 8.15 -0.85 -17.46
C PRO A 335 8.29 -2.26 -18.02
N LEU A 336 7.44 -2.64 -18.98
CA LEU A 336 7.35 -4.02 -19.46
C LEU A 336 8.67 -4.53 -20.05
N SER A 337 9.53 -3.64 -20.55
CA SER A 337 10.88 -3.97 -20.99
C SER A 337 11.72 -4.59 -19.86
N TYR A 338 11.58 -4.07 -18.64
CA TYR A 338 12.27 -4.54 -17.46
C TYR A 338 11.82 -5.96 -17.09
N SER A 339 10.52 -6.18 -16.88
CA SER A 339 9.96 -7.50 -16.55
C SER A 339 10.26 -8.56 -17.61
N ARG A 340 10.17 -8.20 -18.90
CA ARG A 340 10.50 -9.10 -20.01
C ARG A 340 11.99 -9.42 -20.11
N HIS A 341 12.86 -8.44 -19.85
CA HIS A 341 14.29 -8.66 -19.93
C HIS A 341 14.78 -9.57 -18.79
N THR A 342 14.35 -9.30 -17.55
CA THR A 342 14.70 -10.12 -16.39
C THR A 342 14.25 -11.57 -16.55
N SER A 343 12.99 -11.80 -16.94
CA SER A 343 12.47 -13.17 -17.17
C SER A 343 13.19 -13.91 -18.30
N ARG A 344 13.47 -13.25 -19.43
CA ARG A 344 14.22 -13.86 -20.55
C ARG A 344 15.65 -14.20 -20.16
N PHE A 345 16.32 -13.30 -19.45
CA PHE A 345 17.68 -13.54 -19.01
C PHE A 345 17.72 -14.70 -18.00
N LEU A 346 16.80 -14.75 -17.04
CA LEU A 346 16.69 -15.85 -16.10
C LEU A 346 16.48 -17.21 -16.80
N VAL A 347 15.52 -17.29 -17.72
CA VAL A 347 15.23 -18.54 -18.45
C VAL A 347 16.41 -18.96 -19.33
N ALA A 348 17.03 -18.01 -20.04
CA ALA A 348 18.22 -18.30 -20.83
C ALA A 348 19.37 -18.81 -19.96
N TRP A 349 19.63 -18.14 -18.82
CA TRP A 349 20.67 -18.53 -17.89
C TRP A 349 20.46 -19.94 -17.33
N LEU A 350 19.23 -20.27 -16.90
CA LEU A 350 18.89 -21.62 -16.45
C LEU A 350 18.99 -22.69 -17.55
N THR A 351 18.74 -22.31 -18.80
CA THR A 351 18.89 -23.24 -19.94
C THR A 351 20.36 -23.54 -20.24
N PHE A 352 21.27 -22.58 -20.02
CA PHE A 352 22.71 -22.73 -20.24
C PHE A 352 23.47 -23.27 -19.01
N LEU A 353 22.86 -23.23 -17.83
CA LEU A 353 23.43 -23.78 -16.59
C LEU A 353 24.00 -25.21 -16.71
N PRO A 354 23.30 -26.21 -17.30
CA PRO A 354 23.82 -27.58 -17.33
C PRO A 354 25.12 -27.74 -18.11
N PHE A 355 25.37 -26.88 -19.10
CA PHE A 355 26.60 -26.89 -19.90
C PHE A 355 27.83 -26.56 -19.05
N CYS A 356 27.68 -25.71 -18.04
CA CYS A 356 28.75 -25.39 -17.10
C CYS A 356 28.82 -26.39 -15.94
N ALA A 357 27.66 -26.78 -15.41
CA ALA A 357 27.54 -27.62 -14.22
C ALA A 357 28.04 -29.06 -14.43
N TRP A 358 27.88 -29.63 -15.64
CA TRP A 358 28.30 -30.99 -15.96
C TRP A 358 29.77 -31.28 -15.61
N SER A 359 30.68 -30.36 -15.94
CA SER A 359 32.12 -30.55 -15.76
C SER A 359 32.54 -30.83 -14.31
N GLU A 360 31.78 -30.32 -13.33
CA GLU A 360 32.06 -30.49 -11.90
C GLU A 360 31.12 -31.51 -11.22
N LEU A 361 29.87 -31.59 -11.67
CA LEU A 361 28.80 -32.33 -10.96
C LEU A 361 28.38 -33.64 -11.67
N GLY A 362 28.71 -33.83 -12.95
CA GLY A 362 28.24 -34.96 -13.74
C GLY A 362 26.72 -35.11 -13.69
N TRP A 363 26.22 -36.32 -13.41
CA TRP A 363 24.78 -36.59 -13.28
C TRP A 363 24.09 -35.87 -12.12
N ALA A 364 24.83 -35.36 -11.13
CA ALA A 364 24.25 -34.52 -10.08
C ALA A 364 23.78 -33.15 -10.60
N THR A 365 24.18 -32.74 -11.81
CA THR A 365 23.68 -31.53 -12.48
C THR A 365 22.16 -31.50 -12.59
N VAL A 366 21.51 -32.61 -12.94
CA VAL A 366 20.05 -32.64 -13.14
C VAL A 366 19.27 -32.24 -11.87
N PRO A 367 19.45 -32.89 -10.70
CA PRO A 367 18.74 -32.47 -9.49
C PRO A 367 19.17 -31.08 -9.00
N VAL A 368 20.44 -30.69 -9.14
CA VAL A 368 20.93 -29.38 -8.71
C VAL A 368 20.29 -28.25 -9.53
N ASP A 369 20.25 -28.38 -10.86
CA ASP A 369 19.68 -27.39 -11.76
C ASP A 369 18.19 -27.20 -11.52
N VAL A 370 17.46 -28.30 -11.28
CA VAL A 370 16.02 -28.23 -10.96
C VAL A 370 15.78 -27.52 -9.64
N ILE A 371 16.59 -27.80 -8.61
CA ILE A 371 16.49 -27.11 -7.30
C ILE A 371 16.83 -25.63 -7.44
N LEU A 372 17.89 -25.29 -8.19
CA LEU A 372 18.29 -23.90 -8.40
C LEU A 372 17.25 -23.13 -9.21
N GLY A 373 16.74 -23.76 -10.28
CA GLY A 373 15.64 -23.24 -11.07
C GLY A 373 14.41 -22.97 -10.22
N PHE A 374 14.07 -23.87 -9.30
CA PHE A 374 12.93 -23.71 -8.39
C PHE A 374 13.06 -22.43 -7.54
N PHE A 375 14.23 -22.19 -6.94
CA PHE A 375 14.43 -21.01 -6.11
C PHE A 375 14.48 -19.71 -6.93
N LEU A 376 15.21 -19.68 -8.05
CA LEU A 376 15.36 -18.46 -8.85
C LEU A 376 14.07 -18.07 -9.57
N LEU A 377 13.37 -19.03 -10.18
CA LEU A 377 12.04 -18.80 -10.75
C LEU A 377 11.02 -18.44 -9.67
N GLY A 378 11.14 -19.04 -8.49
CA GLY A 378 10.32 -18.70 -7.32
C GLY A 378 10.46 -17.24 -6.90
N ILE A 379 11.69 -16.70 -6.85
CA ILE A 379 11.92 -15.28 -6.52
C ILE A 379 11.31 -14.36 -7.59
N GLU A 380 11.47 -14.70 -8.87
CA GLU A 380 10.91 -13.92 -9.97
C GLU A 380 9.37 -13.88 -9.92
N GLU A 381 8.74 -15.03 -9.68
CA GLU A 381 7.29 -15.20 -9.54
C GLU A 381 6.74 -14.47 -8.30
N ILE A 382 7.46 -14.48 -7.18
CA ILE A 382 7.11 -13.67 -6.00
C ILE A 382 7.14 -12.18 -6.38
N GLY A 383 8.14 -11.74 -7.14
CA GLY A 383 8.21 -10.36 -7.66
C GLY A 383 6.96 -9.98 -8.44
N VAL A 384 6.53 -10.82 -9.38
CA VAL A 384 5.29 -10.62 -10.16
C VAL A 384 4.05 -10.51 -9.26
N GLN A 385 3.94 -11.38 -8.24
CA GLN A 385 2.77 -11.37 -7.36
C GLN A 385 2.73 -10.14 -6.45
N VAL A 386 3.87 -9.65 -5.98
CA VAL A 386 3.97 -8.43 -5.17
C VAL A 386 3.78 -7.18 -6.03
N GLU A 387 4.06 -7.25 -7.33
CA GLU A 387 3.84 -6.17 -8.31
C GLU A 387 2.36 -5.74 -8.39
N GLU A 388 1.43 -6.62 -8.06
CA GLU A 388 -0.02 -6.38 -8.06
C GLU A 388 -0.60 -6.40 -6.63
N PRO A 389 -0.35 -5.36 -5.82
CA PRO A 389 -0.60 -5.42 -4.38
C PRO A 389 -2.08 -5.44 -4.01
N CYS A 390 -2.97 -4.84 -4.80
CA CYS A 390 -4.40 -4.75 -4.51
C CYS A 390 -5.11 -6.12 -4.56
N GLY A 391 -4.56 -7.08 -5.32
CA GLY A 391 -5.02 -8.46 -5.32
C GLY A 391 -4.56 -9.25 -4.07
N LEU A 392 -3.41 -8.86 -3.50
CA LEU A 392 -2.80 -9.52 -2.33
C LEU A 392 -3.30 -8.94 -0.99
N LEU A 393 -3.53 -7.64 -0.92
CA LEU A 393 -4.03 -6.97 0.28
C LEU A 393 -5.44 -7.48 0.62
N ALA A 394 -5.69 -7.69 1.93
CA ALA A 394 -6.98 -8.11 2.46
C ALA A 394 -8.00 -6.96 2.52
N LEU A 395 -8.28 -6.31 1.38
CA LEU A 395 -9.10 -5.09 1.28
C LEU A 395 -10.51 -5.25 1.87
N GLU A 396 -11.06 -6.46 1.83
CA GLU A 396 -12.33 -6.81 2.48
C GLU A 396 -12.26 -6.54 3.98
N HIS A 397 -11.16 -6.95 4.62
CA HIS A 397 -10.94 -6.69 6.04
C HIS A 397 -10.78 -5.19 6.34
N TRP A 398 -10.12 -4.44 5.45
CA TRP A 398 -10.04 -2.99 5.61
C TRP A 398 -11.42 -2.33 5.51
N CYS A 399 -12.28 -2.81 4.59
CA CYS A 399 -13.67 -2.36 4.48
C CYS A 399 -14.47 -2.67 5.76
N THR A 400 -14.34 -3.89 6.32
CA THR A 400 -15.02 -4.25 7.58
C THR A 400 -14.52 -3.39 8.75
N VAL A 401 -13.21 -3.13 8.84
CA VAL A 401 -12.64 -2.27 9.89
C VAL A 401 -13.18 -0.85 9.80
N ILE A 402 -13.37 -0.33 8.58
CA ILE A 402 -14.00 0.98 8.37
C ILE A 402 -15.46 0.96 8.83
N ASP A 403 -16.23 -0.06 8.43
CA ASP A 403 -17.63 -0.17 8.81
C ASP A 403 -17.82 -0.25 10.33
N ASP A 404 -17.06 -1.12 11.00
CA ASP A 404 -17.03 -1.25 12.46
C ASP A 404 -16.72 0.09 13.13
N ARG A 405 -15.70 0.80 12.63
CA ARG A 405 -15.30 2.12 13.15
C ARG A 405 -16.41 3.15 12.99
N ILE A 406 -17.07 3.22 11.83
CA ILE A 406 -18.16 4.18 11.61
C ILE A 406 -19.35 3.83 12.52
N THR A 407 -19.66 2.55 12.69
CA THR A 407 -20.72 2.08 13.59
C THR A 407 -20.42 2.45 15.04
N GLN A 408 -19.18 2.24 15.50
CA GLN A 408 -18.75 2.67 16.83
C GLN A 408 -18.89 4.19 17.02
N ILE A 409 -18.36 4.99 16.09
CA ILE A 409 -18.45 6.47 16.14
C ILE A 409 -19.91 6.93 16.20
N SER A 410 -20.79 6.30 15.41
CA SER A 410 -22.22 6.65 15.38
C SER A 410 -22.91 6.31 16.69
N ASN A 411 -22.59 5.16 17.30
CA ASN A 411 -23.20 4.74 18.57
C ASN A 411 -22.73 5.60 19.74
N GLU A 412 -21.41 5.83 19.84
CA GLU A 412 -20.81 6.63 20.92
C GLU A 412 -21.22 8.11 20.84
N HIS A 413 -21.55 8.61 19.65
CA HIS A 413 -21.90 10.03 19.46
C HIS A 413 -23.01 10.51 20.40
N HIS A 414 -24.10 9.75 20.53
CA HIS A 414 -25.22 10.12 21.40
C HIS A 414 -24.85 10.12 22.88
N GLU A 415 -24.03 9.15 23.30
CA GLU A 415 -23.53 9.04 24.67
C GLU A 415 -22.57 10.19 25.00
N VAL A 416 -21.64 10.49 24.09
CA VAL A 416 -20.67 11.60 24.23
C VAL A 416 -21.39 12.93 24.33
N LEU A 417 -22.41 13.19 23.51
CA LEU A 417 -23.22 14.40 23.60
C LEU A 417 -23.97 14.50 24.93
N ALA A 418 -24.53 13.39 25.42
CA ALA A 418 -25.21 13.36 26.72
C ALA A 418 -24.26 13.72 27.87
N VAL A 419 -23.07 13.10 27.91
CA VAL A 419 -22.04 13.39 28.91
C VAL A 419 -21.51 14.82 28.79
N GLN A 420 -21.29 15.32 27.57
CA GLN A 420 -20.85 16.70 27.34
C GLN A 420 -21.85 17.71 27.91
N ARG A 421 -23.16 17.52 27.66
CA ARG A 421 -24.22 18.38 28.21
C ARG A 421 -24.24 18.34 29.75
N LEU A 422 -24.05 17.18 30.36
CA LEU A 422 -23.94 17.04 31.82
C LEU A 422 -22.72 17.79 32.38
N CYS A 423 -21.55 17.66 31.76
CA CYS A 423 -20.34 18.36 32.20
C CYS A 423 -20.48 19.89 32.13
N LEU A 424 -21.08 20.40 31.05
CA LEU A 424 -21.30 21.84 30.87
C LEU A 424 -22.33 22.39 31.89
N THR A 425 -23.38 21.64 32.19
CA THR A 425 -24.40 22.05 33.17
C THR A 425 -23.93 21.92 34.63
N ALA A 426 -23.16 20.88 34.95
CA ALA A 426 -22.58 20.67 36.28
C ALA A 426 -21.56 21.78 36.64
N GLY A 427 -20.77 22.25 35.68
CA GLY A 427 -19.87 23.39 35.86
C GLY A 427 -20.61 24.70 36.17
N VAL A 428 -21.78 24.91 35.55
CA VAL A 428 -22.64 26.07 35.82
C VAL A 428 -23.29 25.98 37.20
N ALA A 429 -23.72 24.79 37.65
CA ALA A 429 -24.29 24.60 38.98
C ALA A 429 -23.26 24.84 40.10
N SER A 430 -22.03 24.38 39.94
CA SER A 430 -20.95 24.64 40.91
C SER A 430 -20.47 26.10 40.88
N GLY A 431 -20.44 26.74 39.70
CA GLY A 431 -20.10 28.16 39.56
C GLY A 431 -21.19 29.10 40.11
N ALA A 432 -22.46 28.76 39.92
CA ALA A 432 -23.59 29.51 40.47
C ALA A 432 -23.68 29.40 42.01
N ALA A 433 -23.43 28.21 42.57
CA ALA A 433 -23.37 28.03 44.03
C ALA A 433 -22.24 28.85 44.68
N ASN A 434 -21.05 28.87 44.05
CA ASN A 434 -19.93 29.67 44.53
C ASN A 434 -20.14 31.18 44.31
N GLY A 435 -20.81 31.57 43.21
CA GLY A 435 -21.16 32.96 42.91
C GLY A 435 -22.24 33.53 43.86
N HIS A 436 -23.23 32.71 44.24
CA HIS A 436 -24.25 33.12 45.21
C HIS A 436 -23.65 33.31 46.61
N ALA A 437 -22.79 32.39 47.06
CA ALA A 437 -22.08 32.52 48.33
C ALA A 437 -21.15 33.75 48.38
N ALA A 438 -20.51 34.10 47.26
CA ALA A 438 -19.67 35.30 47.16
C ALA A 438 -20.49 36.61 47.12
N ALA A 439 -21.65 36.62 46.47
CA ALA A 439 -22.54 37.78 46.42
C ALA A 439 -23.24 38.05 47.77
N GLU A 440 -23.63 36.99 48.50
CA GLU A 440 -24.22 37.07 49.83
C GLU A 440 -23.20 37.57 50.88
N ALA A 441 -21.93 37.17 50.75
CA ALA A 441 -20.84 37.68 51.57
C ALA A 441 -20.47 39.16 51.28
N ALA A 442 -20.72 39.65 50.06
CA ALA A 442 -20.47 41.04 49.68
C ALA A 442 -21.60 41.98 50.12
N ALA A 443 -22.86 41.52 50.09
CA ALA A 443 -24.02 42.29 50.56
C ALA A 443 -24.03 42.50 52.08
N ALA A 444 -23.39 41.61 52.85
CA ALA A 444 -23.26 41.73 54.31
C ALA A 444 -22.20 42.74 54.79
N ARG A 445 -21.46 43.40 53.87
CA ARG A 445 -20.35 44.32 54.19
C ARG A 445 -20.63 45.80 53.96
N VAL A 446 -21.88 46.25 54.03
CA VAL A 446 -22.21 47.69 54.03
C VAL A 446 -22.26 48.20 55.49
N PRO A 447 -21.31 49.03 55.97
CA PRO A 447 -21.40 49.63 57.29
C PRO A 447 -22.07 51.02 57.22
N SER A 448 -23.02 51.28 58.12
CA SER A 448 -23.62 52.60 58.39
C SER A 448 -22.73 53.47 59.32
N PRO A 449 -22.94 54.79 59.43
CA PRO A 449 -21.87 55.76 59.66
C PRO A 449 -21.60 56.17 61.13
N GLU A 450 -20.33 56.59 61.34
CA GLU A 450 -19.73 57.53 62.30
C GLU A 450 -19.82 57.37 63.85
N ALA A 451 -18.63 57.50 64.49
CA ALA A 451 -18.38 58.40 65.63
C ALA A 451 -16.86 58.67 65.82
N PRO A 452 -16.43 59.84 66.35
CA PRO A 452 -15.09 60.44 66.17
C PRO A 452 -14.05 60.08 67.27
N PRO A 453 -12.77 60.48 67.14
CA PRO A 453 -11.64 59.76 67.76
C PRO A 453 -11.16 60.33 69.10
N SER A 454 -10.54 59.47 69.92
CA SER A 454 -9.76 59.85 71.12
C SER A 454 -8.25 59.66 70.91
N PRO A 455 -7.37 60.54 71.43
CA PRO A 455 -5.95 60.58 71.04
C PRO A 455 -4.99 59.95 72.05
N ARG A 456 -3.74 59.74 71.57
CA ARG A 456 -2.46 59.42 72.26
C ARG A 456 -2.21 57.92 72.49
N GLN A 457 -0.99 57.38 72.31
CA GLN A 457 0.30 57.96 72.66
C GLN A 457 1.46 57.25 71.92
N THR A 458 2.48 58.04 71.61
CA THR A 458 3.83 57.74 71.10
C THR A 458 4.69 56.90 72.05
N VAL A 459 5.51 55.95 71.56
CA VAL A 459 6.91 55.58 71.98
C VAL A 459 7.49 54.63 70.89
N SER A 460 8.39 55.06 70.00
CA SER A 460 9.88 55.05 70.03
C SER A 460 10.59 53.68 69.84
N SER A 461 11.36 53.60 68.73
CA SER A 461 12.70 52.98 68.54
C SER A 461 12.87 51.46 68.80
N ARG A 462 13.56 50.66 67.99
CA ARG A 462 14.71 50.85 67.10
C ARG A 462 14.64 49.90 65.90
#